data_AF-A0A7J6QF76-F1
#
_entry.id   AF-A0A7J6QF76-F1
#
_cell.length_a   1.000
_cell.length_b   1.000
_cell.length_c   1.000
_cell.angle_alpha   90.00
_cell.angle_beta   90.00
_cell.angle_gamma   90.00
#
_symmetry.space_group_name_H-M   'P 1'
#
loop_
_entity.id
_entity.type
_entity.pdbx_description
1 polymer ?
#
loop_
_entity_poly.entity_id
_entity_poly.type
_entity_poly.pdbx_seq_one_letter_code
_entity_poly.pdbx_strand_id
1 'polypeptide(L)'
;LMLLLINTMQRDLGSSNFLETCAALSAITQLVNSEMIPAILPLVTKLLTHPQDAVRKKAIICIQHFFRLSPDSVADDVQQDVRRALCDPDPAVMGASLNLLRDIIRSDSESCKDLVPSLVNILKQIIEHRLPREFDYHRMPAPWLQVNLVNLLGMLGEGDQ
;
A
#
# COMPACT_ATOMS: atom_id res chain seq x y z
N LEU A 1 18.79 -3.29 -23.39
CA LEU A 1 18.29 -2.03 -22.77
C LEU A 1 17.50 -2.33 -21.49
N MET A 2 16.46 -3.18 -21.54
CA MET A 2 15.67 -3.58 -20.37
C MET A 2 16.52 -4.08 -19.18
N LEU A 3 17.50 -4.96 -19.42
CA LEU A 3 18.41 -5.45 -18.37
C LEU A 3 19.22 -4.36 -17.66
N LEU A 4 19.67 -3.32 -18.39
CA LEU A 4 20.42 -2.21 -17.80
C LEU A 4 19.51 -1.32 -16.94
N LEU A 5 18.25 -1.16 -17.35
CA LEU A 5 17.25 -0.44 -16.59
C LEU A 5 16.91 -1.17 -15.30
N ILE A 6 16.66 -2.49 -15.36
CA ILE A 6 16.42 -3.33 -14.18
C ILE A 6 17.61 -3.25 -13.23
N ASN A 7 18.84 -3.43 -13.71
CA ASN A 7 20.04 -3.33 -12.86
C ASN A 7 20.16 -1.96 -12.17
N THR A 8 19.85 -0.88 -12.89
CA THR A 8 19.84 0.48 -12.34
C THR A 8 18.80 0.61 -11.23
N MET A 9 17.57 0.17 -11.48
CA MET A 9 16.49 0.19 -10.49
C MET A 9 16.83 -0.65 -9.25
N GLN A 10 17.37 -1.86 -9.44
CA GLN A 10 17.75 -2.74 -8.34
C GLN A 10 18.85 -2.12 -7.46
N ARG A 11 19.86 -1.50 -8.08
CA ARG A 11 20.91 -0.78 -7.35
C ARG A 11 20.33 0.39 -6.56
N ASP A 12 19.50 1.22 -7.18
CA ASP A 12 18.99 2.44 -6.56
C ASP A 12 17.97 2.12 -5.44
N LEU A 13 17.22 1.01 -5.55
CA LEU A 13 16.39 0.47 -4.45
C LEU A 13 17.21 -0.01 -3.24
N GLY A 14 18.45 -0.44 -3.48
CA GLY A 14 19.39 -0.87 -2.44
C GLY A 14 20.25 0.25 -1.85
N SER A 15 20.02 1.51 -2.23
CA SER A 15 20.79 2.64 -1.71
C SER A 15 20.59 2.82 -0.20
N SER A 16 21.65 3.26 0.49
CA SER A 16 21.56 3.69 1.89
C SER A 16 20.85 5.03 2.05
N ASN A 17 20.71 5.80 0.97
CA ASN A 17 20.01 7.07 0.95
C ASN A 17 18.53 6.86 0.64
N PHE A 18 17.67 7.05 1.63
CA PHE A 18 16.23 6.84 1.48
C PHE A 18 15.59 7.74 0.39
N LEU A 19 16.19 8.89 0.08
CA LEU A 19 15.70 9.77 -0.99
C LEU A 19 15.93 9.15 -2.38
N GLU A 20 17.07 8.48 -2.57
CA GLU A 20 17.35 7.73 -3.81
C GLU A 20 16.40 6.55 -3.93
N THR A 21 16.16 5.81 -2.84
CA THR A 21 15.15 4.74 -2.81
C THR A 21 13.76 5.26 -3.15
N CYS A 22 13.37 6.42 -2.60
CA CYS A 22 12.08 7.06 -2.89
C CYS A 22 11.97 7.48 -4.37
N ALA A 23 13.04 8.03 -4.94
CA ALA A 23 13.10 8.40 -6.34
C ALA A 23 13.00 7.16 -7.24
N ALA A 24 13.73 6.09 -6.91
CA ALA A 24 13.68 4.82 -7.61
C ALA A 24 12.26 4.22 -7.60
N LEU A 25 11.61 4.13 -6.44
CA LEU A 25 10.22 3.67 -6.33
C LEU A 25 9.24 4.50 -7.18
N SER A 26 9.47 5.81 -7.27
CA SER A 26 8.63 6.71 -8.07
C SER A 26 8.88 6.57 -9.58
N ALA A 27 10.12 6.28 -9.98
CA ALA A 27 10.47 6.00 -11.37
C ALA A 27 9.93 4.64 -11.82
N ILE A 28 10.00 3.64 -10.94
CA ILE A 28 9.50 2.28 -11.18
C ILE A 28 8.00 2.30 -11.53
N THR A 29 7.18 3.06 -10.82
CA THR A 29 5.73 3.17 -11.12
C THR A 29 5.40 3.84 -12.44
N GLN A 30 6.38 4.46 -13.11
CA GLN A 30 6.20 5.08 -14.42
C GLN A 30 6.83 4.26 -15.56
N LEU A 31 7.85 3.45 -15.26
CA LEU A 31 8.69 2.81 -16.27
C LEU A 31 8.53 1.29 -16.34
N VAL A 32 8.00 0.65 -15.29
CA VAL A 32 7.87 -0.82 -15.23
C VAL A 32 6.71 -1.33 -16.09
N ASN A 33 6.94 -2.47 -16.73
CA ASN A 33 5.98 -3.28 -17.46
C ASN A 33 5.84 -4.65 -16.75
N SER A 34 4.89 -5.48 -17.17
CA SER A 34 4.62 -6.78 -16.53
C SER A 34 5.84 -7.72 -16.50
N GLU A 35 6.67 -7.71 -17.55
CA GLU A 35 7.86 -8.56 -17.67
C GLU A 35 8.95 -8.22 -16.63
N MET A 36 9.01 -6.97 -16.17
CA MET A 36 10.00 -6.51 -15.18
C MET A 36 9.57 -6.76 -13.73
N ILE A 37 8.28 -6.99 -13.47
CA ILE A 37 7.73 -7.15 -12.12
C ILE A 37 8.43 -8.26 -11.32
N PRO A 38 8.64 -9.48 -11.85
CA PRO A 38 9.24 -10.57 -11.07
C PRO A 38 10.65 -10.26 -10.55
N ALA A 39 11.41 -9.43 -11.28
CA ALA A 39 12.77 -9.05 -10.90
C ALA A 39 12.84 -7.91 -9.87
N ILE A 40 11.75 -7.14 -9.72
CA ILE A 40 11.71 -5.92 -8.90
C ILE A 40 10.84 -6.11 -7.66
N LEU A 41 9.73 -6.85 -7.77
CA LEU A 41 8.76 -7.07 -6.71
C LEU A 41 9.40 -7.53 -5.38
N PRO A 42 10.31 -8.53 -5.34
CA PRO A 42 10.91 -8.97 -4.08
C PRO A 42 11.67 -7.86 -3.35
N LEU A 43 12.33 -6.95 -4.09
CA LEU A 43 13.04 -5.81 -3.52
C LEU A 43 12.07 -4.78 -2.96
N VAL A 44 10.98 -4.50 -3.67
CA VAL A 44 9.93 -3.58 -3.22
C VAL A 44 9.22 -4.12 -1.98
N THR A 45 8.89 -5.41 -1.95
CA THR A 45 8.27 -6.05 -0.78
C THR A 45 9.17 -5.95 0.45
N LYS A 46 10.49 -6.14 0.30
CA LYS A 46 11.44 -5.95 1.40
C LYS A 46 11.40 -4.52 1.98
N LEU A 47 11.15 -3.52 1.15
CA LEU A 47 11.06 -2.11 1.57
C LEU A 47 9.80 -1.78 2.38
N LEU A 48 8.83 -2.70 2.47
CA LEU A 48 7.66 -2.53 3.36
C LEU A 48 8.03 -2.50 4.85
N THR A 49 9.21 -2.98 5.22
CA THR A 49 9.71 -2.95 6.61
C THR A 49 10.80 -1.90 6.82
N HIS A 50 11.00 -1.00 5.85
CA HIS A 50 12.01 0.05 5.93
C HIS A 50 11.76 1.02 7.10
N PRO A 51 12.79 1.49 7.82
CA PRO A 51 12.60 2.40 8.97
C PRO A 51 11.88 3.71 8.61
N GLN A 52 12.11 4.23 7.41
CA GLN A 52 11.45 5.43 6.91
C GLN A 52 10.04 5.17 6.37
N ASP A 53 9.04 5.85 6.93
CA ASP A 53 7.63 5.83 6.52
C ASP A 53 7.45 6.20 5.03
N ALA A 54 8.13 7.23 4.55
CA ALA A 54 8.07 7.68 3.16
C ALA A 54 8.46 6.57 2.17
N VAL A 55 9.43 5.72 2.53
CA VAL A 55 9.83 4.56 1.72
C VAL A 55 8.76 3.49 1.77
N ARG A 56 8.26 3.13 2.97
CA ARG A 56 7.18 2.14 3.12
C ARG A 56 5.93 2.52 2.32
N LYS A 57 5.51 3.78 2.42
CA LYS A 57 4.37 4.34 1.68
C LYS A 57 4.57 4.21 0.17
N LYS A 58 5.75 4.58 -0.35
CA LYS A 58 6.05 4.48 -1.78
C LYS A 58 6.15 3.02 -2.24
N ALA A 59 6.64 2.12 -1.39
CA ALA A 59 6.69 0.69 -1.68
C ALA A 59 5.27 0.13 -1.83
N ILE A 60 4.33 0.47 -0.94
CA ILE A 60 2.91 0.09 -1.08
C ILE A 60 2.30 0.63 -2.38
N ILE A 61 2.53 1.90 -2.72
CA ILE A 61 2.04 2.49 -3.98
C ILE A 61 2.62 1.74 -5.20
N CYS A 62 3.90 1.34 -5.11
CA CYS A 62 4.56 0.57 -6.15
C CYS A 62 3.95 -0.84 -6.31
N ILE A 63 3.67 -1.52 -5.20
CA ILE A 63 2.99 -2.83 -5.22
C ILE A 63 1.57 -2.68 -5.79
N GLN A 64 0.85 -1.61 -5.44
CA GLN A 64 -0.46 -1.33 -6.04
C GLN A 64 -0.38 -1.18 -7.56
N HIS A 65 0.64 -0.48 -8.05
CA HIS A 65 0.88 -0.38 -9.49
C HIS A 65 1.15 -1.74 -10.13
N PHE A 66 1.97 -2.58 -9.49
CA PHE A 66 2.23 -3.94 -9.96
C PHE A 66 0.97 -4.81 -9.98
N PHE A 67 0.14 -4.73 -8.93
CA PHE A 67 -1.14 -5.45 -8.86
C PHE A 67 -2.06 -5.07 -10.02
N ARG A 68 -2.13 -3.78 -10.39
CA ARG A 68 -2.94 -3.32 -11.52
C ARG A 68 -2.39 -3.76 -12.88
N LEU A 69 -1.08 -3.91 -13.00
CA LEU A 69 -0.43 -4.37 -14.24
C LEU A 69 -0.53 -5.88 -14.43
N SER A 70 -0.33 -6.64 -13.35
CA SER A 70 -0.26 -8.09 -13.36
C SER A 70 -0.68 -8.63 -11.98
N PRO A 71 -2.00 -8.81 -11.75
CA PRO A 71 -2.51 -9.33 -10.48
C PRO A 71 -1.86 -10.67 -10.09
N ASP A 72 -1.66 -11.56 -11.06
CA ASP A 72 -1.07 -12.90 -10.88
C ASP A 72 0.37 -12.86 -10.35
N SER A 73 1.07 -11.74 -10.53
CA SER A 73 2.44 -11.58 -10.02
C SER A 73 2.50 -11.23 -8.54
N VAL A 74 1.40 -10.75 -7.95
CA VAL A 74 1.32 -10.39 -6.53
C VAL A 74 0.74 -11.56 -5.74
N ALA A 75 1.63 -12.46 -5.33
CA ALA A 75 1.30 -13.66 -4.57
C ALA A 75 0.73 -13.34 -3.17
N ASP A 76 0.08 -14.34 -2.56
CA ASP A 76 -0.56 -14.26 -1.24
C ASP A 76 0.37 -13.75 -0.12
N ASP A 77 1.65 -14.10 -0.17
CA ASP A 77 2.65 -13.62 0.79
C ASP A 77 2.76 -12.09 0.78
N VAL A 78 2.71 -11.48 -0.41
CA VAL A 78 2.74 -10.01 -0.56
C VAL A 78 1.45 -9.40 -0.05
N GLN A 79 0.30 -10.06 -0.25
CA GLN A 79 -0.97 -9.60 0.32
C GLN A 79 -0.93 -9.62 1.85
N GLN A 80 -0.27 -10.61 2.46
CA GLN A 80 -0.10 -10.66 3.91
C GLN A 80 0.77 -9.51 4.43
N ASP A 81 1.83 -9.13 3.71
CA ASP A 81 2.63 -7.96 4.07
C ASP A 81 1.85 -6.64 3.91
N VAL A 82 0.96 -6.55 2.93
CA VAL A 82 0.05 -5.39 2.78
C VAL A 82 -0.96 -5.34 3.94
N ARG A 83 -1.50 -6.49 4.39
CA ARG A 83 -2.35 -6.56 5.58
C ARG A 83 -1.62 -6.08 6.84
N ARG A 84 -0.32 -6.36 6.97
CA ARG A 84 0.51 -5.81 8.06
C ARG A 84 0.68 -4.30 7.93
N ALA A 85 0.92 -3.79 6.72
CA ALA A 85 1.05 -2.37 6.43
C ALA A 85 -0.26 -1.56 6.64
N LEU A 86 -1.41 -2.22 6.78
CA LEU A 86 -2.66 -1.60 7.20
C LEU A 86 -2.60 -1.11 8.66
N CYS A 87 -1.78 -1.77 9.50
CA CYS A 87 -1.57 -1.42 10.90
C CYS A 87 -0.28 -0.61 11.12
N ASP A 88 0.24 0.05 10.08
CA ASP A 88 1.46 0.86 10.18
C ASP A 88 1.25 2.03 11.18
N PRO A 89 2.26 2.38 11.99
CA PRO A 89 2.17 3.54 12.88
C PRO A 89 2.00 4.86 12.12
N ASP A 90 2.46 4.94 10.87
CA ASP A 90 2.29 6.11 10.02
C ASP A 90 0.94 6.06 9.26
N PRO A 91 0.04 7.05 9.45
CA PRO A 91 -1.27 7.03 8.78
C PRO A 91 -1.19 7.23 7.27
N ALA A 92 -0.10 7.78 6.73
CA ALA A 92 0.07 7.92 5.29
C ALA A 92 0.45 6.58 4.64
N VAL A 93 1.19 5.71 5.32
CA VAL A 93 1.40 4.31 4.92
C VAL A 93 0.09 3.54 4.99
N MET A 94 -0.64 3.63 6.10
CA MET A 94 -1.96 3.03 6.27
C MET A 94 -2.93 3.44 5.15
N GLY A 95 -2.97 4.74 4.83
CA GLY A 95 -3.79 5.27 3.74
C GLY A 95 -3.42 4.72 2.36
N ALA A 96 -2.12 4.51 2.10
CA ALA A 96 -1.69 3.85 0.87
C ALA A 96 -2.14 2.38 0.82
N SER A 97 -2.05 1.65 1.94
CA SER A 97 -2.46 0.25 2.06
C SER A 97 -3.96 0.08 1.80
N LEU A 98 -4.79 1.01 2.27
CA LEU A 98 -6.24 1.02 1.98
C LEU A 98 -6.56 1.12 0.49
N ASN A 99 -5.76 1.88 -0.28
CA ASN A 99 -5.99 2.01 -1.72
C ASN A 99 -5.66 0.70 -2.45
N LEU A 100 -4.60 0.00 -2.06
CA LEU A 100 -4.30 -1.33 -2.60
C LEU A 100 -5.37 -2.33 -2.21
N LEU A 101 -5.79 -2.32 -0.95
CA LEU A 101 -6.83 -3.22 -0.46
C LEU A 101 -8.16 -3.03 -1.22
N ARG A 102 -8.49 -1.80 -1.63
CA ARG A 102 -9.63 -1.54 -2.51
C ARG A 102 -9.55 -2.34 -3.81
N ASP A 103 -8.38 -2.35 -4.45
CA ASP A 103 -8.19 -3.03 -5.71
C ASP A 103 -8.25 -4.56 -5.52
N ILE A 104 -7.76 -5.07 -4.39
CA ILE A 104 -7.87 -6.49 -4.03
C ILE A 104 -9.33 -6.89 -3.78
N ILE A 105 -10.07 -6.13 -2.97
CA ILE A 105 -11.49 -6.40 -2.66
C ILE A 105 -12.37 -6.41 -3.91
N ARG A 106 -12.04 -5.59 -4.92
CA ARG A 106 -12.74 -5.60 -6.21
C ARG A 106 -12.52 -6.89 -6.99
N SER A 107 -11.36 -7.52 -6.83
CA SER A 107 -11.01 -8.77 -7.50
C SER A 107 -11.54 -9.97 -6.74
N ASP A 108 -11.44 -9.95 -5.40
CA ASP A 108 -11.90 -11.00 -4.50
C ASP A 108 -12.31 -10.42 -3.14
N SER A 109 -13.62 -10.27 -2.93
CA SER A 109 -14.19 -9.69 -1.71
C SER A 109 -14.17 -10.68 -0.53
N GLU A 110 -14.34 -11.97 -0.79
CA GLU A 110 -14.51 -12.99 0.26
C GLU A 110 -13.23 -13.19 1.05
N SER A 111 -12.06 -13.19 0.40
CA SER A 111 -10.77 -13.33 1.08
C SER A 111 -10.43 -12.16 2.00
N CYS A 112 -11.14 -11.03 1.92
CA CYS A 112 -10.86 -9.82 2.68
C CYS A 112 -11.88 -9.55 3.81
N LYS A 113 -12.92 -10.38 3.98
CA LYS A 113 -13.95 -10.18 5.02
C LYS A 113 -13.39 -10.26 6.44
N ASP A 114 -12.32 -11.01 6.65
CA ASP A 114 -11.62 -11.10 7.94
C ASP A 114 -10.97 -9.77 8.38
N LEU A 115 -10.79 -8.81 7.46
CA LEU A 115 -10.23 -7.49 7.73
C LEU A 115 -11.24 -6.49 8.28
N VAL A 116 -12.54 -6.79 8.24
CA VAL A 116 -13.60 -5.89 8.73
C VAL A 116 -13.35 -5.39 10.16
N PRO A 117 -13.00 -6.23 11.15
CA PRO A 117 -12.70 -5.77 12.51
C PRO A 117 -11.53 -4.77 12.56
N SER A 118 -10.50 -4.99 11.74
CA SER A 118 -9.34 -4.10 11.64
C SER A 118 -9.72 -2.75 11.05
N LEU A 119 -10.50 -2.71 9.97
CA LEU A 119 -10.99 -1.48 9.34
C LEU A 119 -11.88 -0.67 10.29
N VAL A 120 -12.78 -1.34 11.03
CA VAL A 120 -13.61 -0.70 12.06
C VAL A 120 -12.75 -0.15 13.20
N ASN A 121 -11.73 -0.88 13.64
CA ASN A 121 -10.83 -0.42 14.68
C ASN A 121 -10.04 0.83 14.25
N ILE A 122 -9.55 0.86 13.01
CA ILE A 122 -8.88 2.04 12.46
C ILE A 122 -9.85 3.23 12.42
N LEU A 123 -11.08 3.03 11.95
CA LEU A 123 -12.09 4.09 11.90
C LEU A 123 -12.38 4.65 13.31
N LYS A 124 -12.48 3.80 14.33
CA LYS A 124 -12.62 4.22 15.73
C LYS A 124 -11.44 5.06 16.20
N GLN A 125 -10.20 4.64 15.91
CA GLN A 125 -9.00 5.40 16.27
C GLN A 125 -8.99 6.80 15.66
N ILE A 126 -9.45 6.94 14.41
CA ILE A 126 -9.57 8.23 13.72
C ILE A 126 -10.59 9.12 14.43
N ILE A 127 -11.79 8.60 14.72
CA ILE A 127 -12.87 9.35 15.36
C ILE A 127 -12.49 9.79 16.79
N GLU A 128 -11.70 8.97 17.49
CA GLU A 128 -11.17 9.28 18.83
C GLU A 128 -9.95 10.21 18.81
N HIS A 129 -9.60 10.80 17.66
CA HIS A 129 -8.45 11.70 17.48
C HIS A 129 -7.11 11.11 17.95
N ARG A 130 -6.90 9.80 17.76
CA ARG A 130 -5.64 9.13 18.11
C ARG A 130 -4.55 9.29 17.05
N LEU A 131 -4.90 9.79 15.87
CA LEU A 131 -3.93 10.09 14.81
C LEU A 131 -3.20 11.43 15.06
N PRO A 132 -1.99 11.62 14.50
CA PRO A 132 -1.29 12.90 14.51
C PRO A 132 -2.15 14.04 13.94
N ARG A 133 -2.07 15.22 14.58
CA ARG A 133 -2.87 16.41 14.22
C ARG A 133 -2.63 16.95 12.82
N GLU A 134 -1.51 16.59 12.19
CA GLU A 134 -1.23 16.93 10.78
C GLU A 134 -2.20 16.27 9.80
N PHE A 135 -2.91 15.22 10.22
CA PHE A 135 -3.99 14.60 9.45
C PHE A 135 -5.36 15.23 9.73
N ASP A 136 -5.47 16.19 10.64
CA ASP A 136 -6.71 16.95 10.86
C ASP A 136 -6.91 17.98 9.75
N TYR A 137 -8.08 17.94 9.12
CA TYR A 137 -8.48 18.91 8.11
C TYR A 137 -9.71 19.68 8.57
N HIS A 138 -9.57 20.98 8.79
CA HIS A 138 -10.64 21.85 9.32
C HIS A 138 -11.34 21.27 10.58
N ARG A 139 -10.55 20.74 11.53
CA ARG A 139 -11.03 20.09 12.78
C ARG A 139 -11.72 18.74 12.59
N MET A 140 -11.71 18.20 11.37
CA MET A 140 -12.14 16.84 11.07
C MET A 140 -10.91 15.93 11.05
N PRO A 141 -10.86 14.84 11.84
CA PRO A 141 -9.72 13.95 11.85
C PRO A 141 -9.69 13.08 10.58
N ALA A 142 -8.64 13.21 9.77
CA ALA A 142 -8.36 12.40 8.59
C ALA A 142 -9.60 12.06 7.71
N PRO A 143 -10.33 13.05 7.18
CA PRO A 143 -11.60 12.82 6.49
C PRO A 143 -11.49 11.87 5.29
N TRP A 144 -10.39 11.95 4.53
CA TRP A 144 -10.16 11.05 3.40
C TRP A 144 -9.97 9.58 3.81
N LEU A 145 -9.32 9.33 4.95
CA LEU A 145 -9.20 7.97 5.48
C LEU A 145 -10.58 7.45 5.90
N GLN A 146 -11.38 8.27 6.57
CA GLN A 146 -12.75 7.88 6.97
C GLN A 146 -13.60 7.51 5.75
N VAL A 147 -13.62 8.36 4.71
CA VAL A 147 -14.38 8.10 3.48
C VAL A 147 -13.89 6.81 2.81
N ASN A 148 -12.58 6.60 2.74
CA ASN A 148 -12.02 5.39 2.15
C ASN A 148 -12.40 4.13 2.94
N LEU A 149 -12.35 4.17 4.27
CA LEU A 149 -12.71 3.05 5.14
C LEU A 149 -14.18 2.69 5.03
N VAL A 150 -15.08 3.68 5.09
CA VAL A 150 -16.53 3.45 4.97
C VAL A 150 -16.87 2.86 3.60
N ASN A 151 -16.22 3.33 2.54
CA ASN A 151 -16.41 2.77 1.20
C ASN A 151 -15.95 1.30 1.12
N LEU A 152 -14.79 0.97 1.70
CA LEU A 152 -14.31 -0.42 1.76
C LEU A 152 -15.24 -1.33 2.57
N LEU A 153 -15.74 -0.86 3.71
CA LEU A 153 -16.72 -1.60 4.51
C LEU A 153 -18.03 -1.81 3.74
N GLY A 154 -18.48 -0.81 2.98
CA GLY A 154 -19.64 -0.94 2.10
C GLY A 154 -19.46 -1.99 1.02
N MET A 155 -18.28 -2.03 0.39
CA MET A 155 -17.93 -3.06 -0.60
C MET A 155 -17.87 -4.48 0.00
N LEU A 156 -17.33 -4.61 1.22
CA LEU A 156 -17.23 -5.92 1.89
C LEU A 156 -18.59 -6.45 2.37
N GLY A 157 -19.53 -5.55 2.69
CA GLY A 157 -20.89 -5.91 3.08
C GLY A 157 -21.86 -6.07 1.91
N GLU A 158 -21.42 -5.85 0.67
CA GLU A 158 -22.25 -6.04 -0.51
C GLU A 158 -22.54 -7.53 -0.70
N GLY A 159 -23.78 -7.95 -0.42
CA GLY A 159 -24.21 -9.35 -0.53
C GLY A 159 -24.29 -10.13 0.79
N ASP A 160 -23.93 -9.53 1.93
CA ASP A 160 -24.26 -10.09 3.24
C ASP A 160 -25.77 -9.82 3.52
N GLN A 161 -26.57 -10.88 3.64
CA GLN A 161 -28.00 -10.84 3.98
C GLN A 161 -28.25 -10.75 5.49
#